data_AF-A0A850BHQ1-F1
#
_entry.id   AF-A0A850BHQ1-F1
#
_cell.length_a   1.000
_cell.length_b   1.000
_cell.length_c   1.000
_cell.angle_alpha   90.00
_cell.angle_beta   90.00
_cell.angle_gamma   90.00
#
_symmetry.space_group_name_H-M   'P 1'
#
loop_
_entity.id
_entity.type
_entity.pdbx_description
1 polymer ?
#
loop_
_entity_poly.entity_id
_entity_poly.type
_entity_poly.pdbx_seq_one_letter_code
_entity_poly.pdbx_strand_id
1 'polypeptide(L)'
;MGAPTYDAETLAAYFHPILPETWEDPVIGPVLRRLAQEAPEVIEAVRDVDRSLIFDALAQSPDARLARALGMAAFIERTRETMGHAAR
;
A
#
# COMPACT_ATOMS: atom_id res chain seq x y z
N MET A 1 -20.91 -1.04 -15.19
CA MET A 1 -19.69 -1.56 -15.83
C MET A 1 -19.12 -2.62 -14.92
N GLY A 2 -18.92 -3.85 -15.41
CA GLY A 2 -18.34 -4.94 -14.61
C GLY A 2 -16.91 -4.61 -14.21
N ALA A 3 -16.51 -4.97 -12.99
CA ALA A 3 -15.12 -4.84 -12.59
C ALA A 3 -14.22 -5.60 -13.58
N PRO A 4 -13.08 -5.02 -14.01
CA PRO A 4 -12.13 -5.76 -14.83
C PRO A 4 -11.67 -7.00 -14.05
N THR A 5 -12.13 -8.17 -14.49
CA THR A 5 -11.66 -9.45 -13.97
C THR A 5 -10.39 -9.81 -14.72
N TYR A 6 -9.26 -9.49 -14.11
CA TYR A 6 -7.95 -9.94 -14.60
C TYR A 6 -7.79 -11.43 -14.28
N ASP A 7 -7.12 -12.15 -15.18
CA ASP A 7 -6.80 -13.56 -14.96
C ASP A 7 -5.84 -13.75 -13.77
N ALA A 8 -5.78 -14.98 -13.26
CA ALA A 8 -4.95 -15.33 -12.12
C ALA A 8 -3.44 -15.07 -12.38
N GLU A 9 -3.01 -15.10 -13.64
CA GLU A 9 -1.64 -14.84 -14.07
C GLU A 9 -1.27 -13.37 -13.90
N THR A 10 -2.12 -12.45 -14.37
CA THR A 10 -1.96 -11.01 -14.21
C THR A 10 -1.94 -10.63 -12.74
N LEU A 11 -2.81 -11.23 -11.93
CA LEU A 11 -2.83 -11.01 -10.49
C LEU A 11 -1.52 -11.54 -9.84
N ALA A 12 -1.08 -12.74 -10.17
CA ALA A 12 0.14 -13.33 -9.62
C ALA A 12 1.43 -12.54 -9.93
N ALA A 13 1.46 -11.77 -11.02
CA ALA A 13 2.59 -10.89 -11.35
C ALA A 13 2.78 -9.75 -10.35
N TYR A 14 1.75 -9.42 -9.58
CA TYR A 14 1.72 -8.29 -8.67
C TYR A 14 1.56 -8.70 -7.20
N PHE A 15 1.12 -9.94 -6.93
CA PHE A 15 1.01 -10.49 -5.59
C PHE A 15 2.23 -11.31 -5.23
N HIS A 16 3.16 -10.68 -4.52
CA HIS A 16 4.31 -11.38 -3.99
C HIS A 16 4.00 -11.90 -2.58
N PRO A 17 4.22 -13.20 -2.30
CA PRO A 17 4.24 -13.66 -0.91
C PRO A 17 5.35 -12.93 -0.15
N ILE A 18 5.23 -12.86 1.18
CA ILE A 18 6.34 -12.41 2.02
C ILE A 18 7.53 -13.34 1.74
N LEU A 19 8.63 -12.75 1.28
CA LEU A 19 9.81 -13.51 0.90
C LEU A 19 10.44 -14.17 2.14
N PRO A 20 11.03 -15.38 2.00
CA PRO A 20 11.67 -16.08 3.12
C PRO A 20 12.66 -15.22 3.90
N GLU A 21 13.42 -14.36 3.20
CA GLU A 21 14.44 -13.49 3.80
C GLU A 21 13.83 -12.44 4.74
N THR A 22 12.58 -12.02 4.50
CA THR A 22 11.86 -11.07 5.37
C THR A 22 11.49 -11.70 6.71
N TRP A 23 11.29 -13.02 6.76
CA TRP A 23 11.06 -13.74 8.03
C TRP A 23 12.33 -13.79 8.90
N GLU A 24 13.49 -13.71 8.27
CA GLU A 24 14.79 -13.71 8.95
C GLU A 24 15.32 -12.31 9.28
N ASP A 25 14.61 -11.25 8.84
CA ASP A 25 14.98 -9.87 9.16
C ASP A 25 14.93 -9.63 10.69
N PRO A 26 15.96 -9.01 11.29
CA PRO A 26 16.05 -8.85 12.75
C PRO A 26 15.00 -7.89 13.33
N VAL A 27 14.42 -7.00 12.51
CA VAL A 27 13.41 -6.03 12.92
C VAL A 27 12.00 -6.53 12.54
N ILE A 28 11.83 -6.96 11.30
CA ILE A 28 10.52 -7.33 10.74
C ILE A 28 10.13 -8.75 11.13
N GLY A 29 11.08 -9.70 11.14
CA GLY A 29 10.84 -11.12 11.39
C GLY A 29 10.13 -11.42 12.73
N PRO A 30 10.55 -10.84 13.87
CA PRO A 30 9.84 -10.99 15.14
C PRO A 30 8.38 -10.52 15.09
N VAL A 31 8.12 -9.40 14.42
CA VAL A 31 6.76 -8.85 14.25
C VAL A 31 5.92 -9.77 13.37
N LEU A 32 6.47 -10.24 12.24
CA LEU A 32 5.79 -11.18 11.35
C LEU A 32 5.42 -12.49 12.03
N ARG A 33 6.34 -13.08 12.80
CA ARG A 33 6.05 -14.29 13.58
C ARG A 33 4.93 -14.08 14.59
N ARG A 34 4.92 -12.92 15.25
CA ARG A 34 3.86 -12.55 16.18
C ARG A 34 2.52 -12.39 15.48
N LEU A 35 2.48 -11.64 14.37
CA LEU A 35 1.28 -11.47 13.56
C LEU A 35 0.76 -12.80 13.02
N ALA A 36 1.64 -13.69 12.57
CA ALA A 36 1.23 -15.02 12.08
C ALA A 36 0.53 -15.86 13.16
N GLN A 37 0.81 -15.63 14.43
CA GLN A 37 0.17 -16.34 15.55
C GLN A 37 -1.07 -15.60 16.07
N GLU A 38 -0.98 -14.28 16.21
CA GLU A 38 -1.99 -13.47 16.90
C GLU A 38 -3.03 -12.85 15.96
N ALA A 39 -2.66 -12.56 14.71
CA ALA A 39 -3.49 -11.84 13.74
C ALA A 39 -3.06 -12.12 12.28
N PRO A 40 -3.16 -13.38 11.80
CA PRO A 40 -2.72 -13.75 10.45
C PRO A 40 -3.46 -12.97 9.35
N GLU A 41 -4.68 -12.52 9.60
CA GLU A 41 -5.46 -11.66 8.71
C GLU A 41 -4.80 -10.31 8.44
N VAL A 42 -3.95 -9.81 9.34
CA VAL A 42 -3.19 -8.56 9.11
C VAL A 42 -2.14 -8.76 8.02
N ILE A 43 -1.50 -9.93 7.97
CA ILE A 43 -0.56 -10.29 6.91
C ILE A 43 -1.28 -10.39 5.57
N GLU A 44 -2.47 -10.97 5.54
CA GLU A 44 -3.30 -11.03 4.33
C GLU A 44 -3.82 -9.65 3.92
N ALA A 45 -4.19 -8.79 4.88
CA ALA A 45 -4.66 -7.43 4.60
C ALA A 45 -3.61 -6.58 3.89
N VAL A 46 -2.31 -6.78 4.16
CA VAL A 46 -1.24 -6.09 3.41
C VAL A 46 -1.30 -6.44 1.93
N ARG A 47 -1.56 -7.70 1.58
CA ARG A 47 -1.74 -8.13 0.18
C ARG A 47 -2.98 -7.51 -0.47
N ASP A 48 -4.04 -7.31 0.30
CA ASP A 48 -5.27 -6.66 -0.17
C ASP A 48 -5.07 -5.14 -0.40
N VAL A 49 -4.21 -4.50 0.40
CA VAL A 49 -3.79 -3.11 0.16
C VAL A 49 -3.00 -3.01 -1.15
N ASP A 50 -2.03 -3.90 -1.38
CA ASP A 50 -1.27 -3.94 -2.63
C ASP A 50 -2.21 -4.13 -3.84
N ARG A 51 -3.19 -5.02 -3.72
CA ARG A 51 -4.24 -5.22 -4.73
C ARG A 51 -4.97 -3.91 -5.05
N SER A 52 -5.38 -3.21 -4.00
CA SER A 52 -6.16 -1.98 -4.11
C SER A 52 -5.34 -0.86 -4.77
N LEU A 53 -4.06 -0.73 -4.41
CA LEU A 53 -3.15 0.26 -4.99
C LEU A 53 -2.89 -0.01 -6.48
N ILE A 54 -2.71 -1.27 -6.85
CA ILE A 54 -2.47 -1.67 -8.24
C ILE A 54 -3.74 -1.47 -9.08
N PHE A 55 -4.90 -1.82 -8.55
CA PHE A 55 -6.16 -1.53 -9.23
C PHE A 55 -6.40 -0.04 -9.42
N ASP A 56 -6.14 0.78 -8.41
CA ASP A 56 -6.24 2.24 -8.56
C ASP A 56 -5.24 2.77 -9.60
N ALA A 57 -4.03 2.19 -9.63
CA ALA A 57 -3.00 2.57 -10.59
C ALA A 57 -3.35 2.20 -12.03
N LEU A 58 -3.97 1.05 -12.26
CA LEU A 58 -4.40 0.56 -13.57
C LEU A 58 -5.69 1.24 -14.06
N ALA A 59 -6.56 1.66 -13.14
CA ALA A 59 -7.82 2.34 -13.48
C ALA A 59 -7.63 3.80 -13.94
N GLN A 60 -6.46 4.38 -13.67
CA GLN A 60 -6.17 5.79 -13.93
C GLN A 60 -5.05 5.96 -14.97
N SER A 61 -5.21 6.95 -15.86
CA SER A 61 -4.12 7.36 -16.74
C SER A 61 -2.94 7.94 -15.93
N PRO A 62 -1.71 7.93 -16.47
CA PRO A 62 -0.55 8.50 -15.78
C PRO A 62 -0.75 9.97 -15.34
N ASP A 63 -1.39 10.78 -16.16
CA ASP A 63 -1.71 12.19 -15.88
C ASP A 63 -2.74 12.35 -14.74
N ALA A 64 -3.77 11.50 -14.68
CA ALA A 64 -4.73 11.50 -13.57
C ALA A 64 -4.06 11.14 -12.23
N ARG A 65 -3.15 10.16 -12.24
CA ARG A 65 -2.35 9.79 -11.07
C ARG A 65 -1.44 10.93 -10.62
N LEU A 66 -0.79 11.62 -11.56
CA LEU A 66 0.05 12.78 -11.27
C LEU A 66 -0.77 13.92 -10.65
N ALA A 67 -1.93 14.24 -11.21
CA ALA A 67 -2.81 15.28 -10.67
C ALA A 67 -3.24 14.98 -9.22
N ARG A 68 -3.60 13.72 -8.92
CA ARG A 68 -3.92 13.27 -7.56
C ARG A 68 -2.74 13.42 -6.61
N ALA A 69 -1.54 13.00 -7.02
CA ALA A 69 -0.34 13.10 -6.21
C ALA A 69 0.01 14.56 -5.88
N LEU A 70 -0.11 15.47 -6.85
CA LEU A 70 0.09 16.91 -6.64
C LEU A 70 -0.92 17.49 -5.64
N GLY A 71 -2.18 17.06 -5.69
CA GLY A 71 -3.20 17.45 -4.72
C GLY A 71 -2.85 17.02 -3.29
N MET A 72 -2.38 15.77 -3.12
CA MET A 72 -1.92 15.25 -1.82
C MET A 72 -0.70 16.00 -1.29
N ALA A 73 0.28 16.26 -2.15
CA ALA A 73 1.47 17.04 -1.79
C ALA A 73 1.09 18.44 -1.29
N ALA A 74 0.21 19.13 -2.01
CA ALA A 74 -0.30 20.44 -1.61
C ALA A 74 -1.05 20.40 -0.27
N PHE A 75 -1.81 19.33 0.00
CA PHE A 75 -2.47 19.14 1.30
C PHE A 75 -1.46 18.96 2.45
N ILE A 76 -0.44 18.14 2.25
CA ILE A 76 0.62 17.90 3.24
C ILE A 76 1.35 19.21 3.55
N GLU A 77 1.72 19.99 2.54
CA GLU A 77 2.40 21.28 2.73
C GLU A 77 1.54 22.26 3.55
N ARG A 78 0.24 22.42 3.21
CA ARG A 78 -0.67 23.27 4.00
C ARG A 78 -0.79 22.79 5.46
N THR A 79 -0.82 21.48 5.67
CA THR A 79 -0.92 20.91 7.02
C THR A 79 0.36 21.17 7.81
N ARG A 80 1.53 21.04 7.18
CA ARG A 80 2.83 21.38 7.79
C ARG A 80 2.92 22.85 8.17
N GLU A 81 2.49 23.76 7.29
CA GLU A 81 2.44 25.20 7.57
C GLU A 81 1.54 25.49 8.78
N THR A 82 0.34 24.90 8.82
CA THR A 82 -0.63 25.09 9.90
C THR A 82 -0.11 24.55 11.24
N MET A 83 0.46 23.36 11.26
CA MET A 83 1.06 22.78 12.48
C MET A 83 2.32 23.52 12.91
N GLY A 84 3.14 24.00 11.96
CA GLY A 84 4.32 24.80 12.24
C GLY A 84 4.00 26.19 12.81
N HIS A 85 2.82 26.74 12.50
CA HIS A 85 2.29 27.95 13.12
C HIS A 85 1.67 27.68 14.50
N ALA A 86 1.10 26.50 14.73
CA ALA A 86 0.56 26.11 16.03
C ALA A 86 1.64 25.77 17.09
N ALA A 87 2.89 25.54 16.64
CA ALA A 87 4.02 25.21 17.50
C ALA A 87 4.94 26.42 17.84
N ARG A 88 4.61 27.63 17.37
CA ARG A 88 5.28 28.90 17.72
C ARG A 88 4.37 29.76 18.57
#